data_AF-A0A6I7NQ81-F1
#
_entry.id   AF-A0A6I7NQ81-F1
#
_cell.length_a   1.000
_cell.length_b   1.000
_cell.length_c   1.000
_cell.angle_alpha   90.00
_cell.angle_beta   90.00
_cell.angle_gamma   90.00
#
_symmetry.space_group_name_H-M   'P 1'
#
loop_
_entity.id
_entity.type
_entity.pdbx_description
1 polymer ?
#
loop_
_entity_poly.entity_id
_entity_poly.type
_entity_poly.pdbx_seq_one_letter_code
_entity_poly.pdbx_strand_id
1 'polypeptide(L)' 'MLDKLGYIAAGLGFTSIAASVAAWYTEKGTDESENAHAERTGIFIGLWPQTFFALAMIFF' A
#
# COMPACT_ATOMS: atom_id res chain seq x y z
N MET A 1 -1.51 7.60 -24.75
CA MET A 1 -1.13 6.25 -24.26
C MET A 1 -0.47 6.28 -22.88
N LEU A 2 -0.10 7.45 -22.33
CA LEU A 2 0.36 7.60 -20.94
C LEU A 2 -0.79 7.51 -19.93
N ASP A 3 -2.01 7.83 -20.37
CA ASP A 3 -3.28 7.67 -19.64
C ASP A 3 -3.47 6.25 -19.05
N LYS A 4 -3.03 5.21 -19.78
CA LYS A 4 -3.05 3.83 -19.27
C LYS A 4 -2.16 3.66 -18.03
N LEU A 5 -1.01 4.32 -17.98
CA LEU A 5 -0.11 4.31 -16.81
C LEU A 5 -0.76 5.06 -15.64
N GLY A 6 -1.50 6.13 -15.92
CA GLY A 6 -2.30 6.85 -14.93
C GLY A 6 -3.32 5.94 -14.23
N TYR A 7 -4.10 5.18 -15.00
CA TYR A 7 -5.05 4.21 -14.45
C TYR A 7 -4.38 3.09 -13.66
N ILE A 8 -3.25 2.56 -14.14
CA ILE A 8 -2.48 1.52 -13.43
C ILE A 8 -1.97 2.07 -12.09
N ALA A 9 -1.38 3.27 -12.09
CA ALA A 9 -0.87 3.89 -10.88
C ALA A 9 -1.98 4.17 -9.85
N ALA A 10 -3.15 4.66 -10.30
CA ALA A 10 -4.30 4.82 -9.42
C ALA A 10 -4.75 3.49 -8.80
N GLY A 11 -4.83 2.42 -9.61
CA GLY A 11 -5.15 1.08 -9.15
C GLY A 11 -4.16 0.53 -8.12
N LEU A 12 -2.85 0.77 -8.32
CA LEU A 12 -1.81 0.41 -7.36
C LEU A 12 -1.94 1.17 -6.04
N GLY A 13 -2.35 2.44 -6.07
CA GLY A 13 -2.61 3.22 -4.87
C GLY A 13 -3.71 2.60 -3.99
N PHE A 14 -4.85 2.27 -4.58
CA PHE A 14 -5.93 1.58 -3.86
C PHE A 14 -5.53 0.17 -3.40
N THR A 15 -4.82 -0.57 -4.26
CA THR A 15 -4.34 -1.92 -3.93
C THR A 15 -3.36 -1.89 -2.76
N SER A 16 -2.49 -0.88 -2.69
CA SER A 16 -1.52 -0.70 -1.61
C SER A 16 -2.20 -0.45 -0.25
N ILE A 17 -3.32 0.28 -0.22
CA ILE A 17 -4.12 0.46 1.01
C ILE A 17 -4.68 -0.89 1.48
N ALA A 18 -5.31 -1.64 0.57
CA ALA A 18 -5.86 -2.95 0.90
C ALA A 18 -4.76 -3.95 1.33
N ALA A 19 -3.62 -3.94 0.63
CA ALA A 19 -2.47 -4.78 0.93
C ALA A 19 -1.85 -4.46 2.29
N SER A 20 -1.80 -3.18 2.68
CA SER A 20 -1.31 -2.76 4.01
C SER A 20 -2.14 -3.38 5.13
N VAL A 21 -3.48 -3.28 5.03
CA VAL A 21 -4.41 -3.87 6.02
C VAL A 21 -4.32 -5.40 5.99
N ALA A 22 -4.27 -5.99 4.81
CA ALA A 22 -4.16 -7.44 4.66
C ALA A 22 -2.87 -7.98 5.28
N ALA A 23 -1.72 -7.34 5.01
CA ALA A 23 -0.43 -7.74 5.55
C ALA A 23 -0.40 -7.70 7.08
N TRP A 24 -0.85 -6.58 7.67
CA TRP A 24 -0.99 -6.50 9.13
C TRP A 24 -1.90 -7.60 9.67
N TYR A 25 -3.05 -7.83 9.03
CA TYR A 25 -4.01 -8.83 9.50
C TYR A 25 -3.46 -10.27 9.41
N THR A 26 -2.63 -10.57 8.41
CA THR A 26 -2.01 -11.89 8.23
C THR A 26 -0.82 -12.12 9.15
N GLU A 27 -0.08 -11.07 9.50
CA GLU A 27 1.16 -11.16 10.27
C GLU A 27 0.96 -10.90 11.77
N LYS A 28 -0.14 -10.26 12.16
CA LYS A 28 -0.41 -9.95 13.58
C LYS A 28 -0.48 -11.24 14.40
N GLY A 29 0.12 -11.18 15.58
CA GLY A 29 0.27 -12.33 16.48
C GLY A 29 -0.29 -12.06 17.86
N THR A 30 -0.09 -13.00 18.78
CA THR A 30 -0.46 -12.81 20.19
C THR A 30 0.62 -12.10 20.97
N ASP A 31 1.87 -12.16 20.49
CA ASP A 31 3.00 -11.57 21.16
C ASP A 31 3.23 -10.12 20.70
N GLU A 32 3.71 -9.28 21.62
CA GLU A 32 4.00 -7.86 21.34
C GLU A 32 5.04 -7.71 20.22
N SER A 33 6.04 -8.59 20.20
CA SER A 33 7.07 -8.59 19.14
C SER A 33 6.50 -8.92 17.76
N GLU A 34 5.53 -9.83 17.68
CA GLU A 34 4.88 -10.21 16.42
C GLU A 34 3.97 -9.07 15.92
N ASN A 35 3.21 -8.45 16.83
CA ASN A 35 2.39 -7.29 16.48
C ASN A 35 3.23 -6.08 16.03
N ALA A 36 4.34 -5.80 16.71
CA ALA A 36 5.25 -4.74 16.28
C ALA A 36 5.87 -5.02 14.90
N HIS A 37 6.09 -6.28 14.53
CA HIS A 37 6.51 -6.64 13.18
C HIS A 37 5.40 -6.38 12.16
N ALA A 38 4.19 -6.89 12.41
CA ALA A 38 3.03 -6.73 11.54
C ALA A 38 2.69 -5.25 11.29
N GLU A 39 2.78 -4.40 12.33
CA GLU A 39 2.60 -2.96 12.21
C GLU A 39 3.64 -2.32 11.29
N ARG A 40 4.92 -2.70 11.41
CA ARG A 40 6.00 -2.19 10.55
C ARG A 40 5.80 -2.58 9.10
N THR A 41 5.42 -3.83 8.83
CA THR A 41 5.11 -4.28 7.47
C THR A 41 3.91 -3.52 6.90
N GLY A 42 2.83 -3.42 7.68
CA GLY A 42 1.63 -2.66 7.32
C GLY A 42 1.93 -1.20 6.99
N ILE A 43 2.69 -0.50 7.85
CA ILE A 43 3.11 0.89 7.63
C ILE A 43 3.98 1.01 6.38
N PHE A 44 4.97 0.13 6.20
CA PHE A 44 5.84 0.17 5.03
C PHE A 44 5.05 0.10 3.72
N ILE A 45 4.08 -0.83 3.63
CA ILE A 45 3.19 -0.94 2.47
C ILE A 45 2.26 0.28 2.38
N GLY A 46 1.74 0.75 3.52
CA GLY A 46 0.85 1.91 3.63
C GLY A 46 1.49 3.26 3.29
N LEU A 47 2.81 3.32 3.12
CA LEU A 47 3.57 4.49 2.65
C LEU A 47 3.73 4.56 1.12
N TRP A 48 3.17 3.63 0.37
CA TRP A 48 3.17 3.70 -1.10
C TRP A 48 1.96 4.36 -1.78
N PRO A 49 0.74 4.45 -1.19
CA PRO A 49 -0.43 5.02 -1.86
C PRO A 49 -0.22 6.44 -2.38
N GLN A 50 0.40 7.34 -1.60
CA GLN A 50 0.66 8.72 -2.04
C GLN A 50 1.55 8.79 -3.27
N THR A 51 2.57 7.93 -3.36
CA THR A 51 3.48 7.89 -4.52
C THR A 51 2.74 7.39 -5.75
N PHE A 52 1.93 6.34 -5.61
CA PHE A 52 1.11 5.82 -6.70
C PHE A 52 0.07 6.82 -7.18
N PHE A 53 -0.61 7.53 -6.28
CA PHE A 53 -1.56 8.57 -6.66
C PHE A 53 -0.88 9.79 -7.28
N ALA A 54 0.30 10.19 -6.79
CA ALA A 54 1.08 11.26 -7.41
C ALA A 54 1.50 10.89 -8.84
N LEU A 55 1.95 9.64 -9.06
CA LEU A 55 2.25 9.14 -10.40
C LEU A 55 1.00 9.12 -11.29
N ALA A 56 -0.16 8.73 -10.74
CA ALA A 56 -1.42 8.77 -11.47
C ALA A 56 -1.72 10.18 -11.99
N MET A 57 -1.62 11.20 -11.13
CA MET A 57 -1.83 12.62 -11.48
C MET A 57 -0.85 13.15 -12.53
N ILE A 58 0.38 12.63 -12.59
CA ILE A 58 1.38 13.03 -13.59
C ILE A 58 1.08 12.44 -14.97
N PHE A 59 0.47 11.25 -15.02
CA PHE A 59 0.19 10.54 -16.27
C PHE A 59 -1.19 10.83 -16.88
N PHE A 60 -2.07 11.50 -16.14
CA PHE A 60 -3.34 12.06 -16.63
C PHE A 60 -3.13 13.46 -17.20
#